data_AF-A0A9P3PNM7-F1
#
_entry.id   AF-A0A9P3PNM7-F1
#
_cell.length_a   1.000
_cell.length_b   1.000
_cell.length_c   1.000
_cell.angle_alpha   90.00
_cell.angle_beta   90.00
_cell.angle_gamma   90.00
#
_symmetry.space_group_name_H-M   'P 1'
#
loop_
_entity.id
_entity.type
_entity.pdbx_description
1 polymer ?
#
loop_
_entity_poly.entity_id
_entity_poly.type
_entity_poly.pdbx_seq_one_letter_code
_entity_poly.pdbx_strand_id
1 'polypeptide(L)'
;MRLFASPLDSNPPVVTGPPPSPSIESSHAPTGLAKPRRQRAVGRNGSHRQSRDLKNITDRRQRNSIRKKQAINAQSGRAGPAPNQPLTPSPRPVPFGVLQQQVRESVGSAPTNPEDRIFLEQLARLGAQPNNLDRFEMMEEKIGCLEEERERAERVIHETPEDRALAQKKRAQLMRQTRAERRRKAAQRQERLRRVAAQLDRRVAEDRKRLNMEQEARNEGARRMEEAEQKRVEEVRKCRERAERELMLQSLRAGQPLTPKQLENKKLVMEVMAEFQEEERRKAEARRAARLEEEQRQLRERERARLERERQLREEAEAARARAAQRQAEEGEHERLMRSVLEAAQRRAEELKRARVAWEQENARRAAEEAENAKRRAEKEEARRQAEFAQRQRLAEEEARQRAHEEARRHAAQERAQRAAQWAQAQAHWAQEQRNPFQDYETKWQALKGQGGHSDIPFCAFPWPVLGAVYHPSQLHSWDVDMFLTLRGTAGKTLKAIVKAEILRWHPDKLAAPLKKVHPDHREAVKEGGEIIAKILNGFMENVTQEG
;
A
#
# COMPACT_ATOMS: atom_id res chain seq x y z
N MET A 1 -3.23 -41.31 -74.16
CA MET A 1 -4.42 -40.58 -74.67
C MET A 1 -4.35 -39.13 -74.22
N ARG A 2 -4.92 -38.19 -75.00
CA ARG A 2 -5.31 -36.78 -74.70
C ARG A 2 -4.50 -36.03 -73.61
N LEU A 3 -3.61 -35.06 -73.91
CA LEU A 3 -3.69 -33.78 -74.66
C LEU A 3 -4.00 -32.53 -73.78
N PHE A 4 -2.98 -31.66 -73.67
CA PHE A 4 -3.02 -30.17 -73.74
C PHE A 4 -3.63 -29.23 -72.66
N ALA A 5 -3.00 -28.05 -72.64
CA ALA A 5 -3.52 -26.68 -72.38
C ALA A 5 -3.63 -26.11 -70.94
N SER A 6 -2.75 -25.13 -70.66
CA SER A 6 -3.13 -23.82 -70.11
C SER A 6 -3.51 -22.88 -71.28
N PRO A 7 -4.19 -21.74 -71.04
CA PRO A 7 -3.47 -20.45 -71.16
C PRO A 7 -3.97 -19.34 -70.19
N LEU A 8 -3.55 -18.09 -70.45
CA LEU A 8 -3.80 -16.86 -69.67
C LEU A 8 -5.04 -16.07 -70.15
N ASP A 9 -5.52 -15.16 -69.28
CA ASP A 9 -6.03 -13.81 -69.60
C ASP A 9 -5.55 -12.85 -68.48
N SER A 10 -5.08 -11.60 -68.64
CA SER A 10 -4.96 -10.62 -69.75
C SER A 10 -6.11 -9.63 -70.01
N ASN A 11 -6.20 -8.52 -69.24
CA ASN A 11 -5.91 -7.15 -69.76
C ASN A 11 -6.12 -5.98 -68.75
N PRO A 12 -5.46 -4.81 -68.95
CA PRO A 12 -5.70 -3.52 -68.28
C PRO A 12 -6.53 -2.54 -69.18
N PRO A 13 -6.78 -1.24 -68.83
CA PRO A 13 -5.82 -0.10 -68.85
C PRO A 13 -5.91 0.79 -67.56
N VAL A 14 -5.11 1.83 -67.21
CA VAL A 14 -4.51 3.02 -67.88
C VAL A 14 -5.58 4.07 -68.26
N VAL A 15 -5.50 5.40 -68.02
CA VAL A 15 -4.41 6.33 -67.60
C VAL A 15 -4.60 6.85 -66.13
N THR A 16 -4.34 8.06 -65.59
CA THR A 16 -3.96 9.43 -66.05
C THR A 16 -3.06 10.17 -64.99
N GLY A 17 -3.07 11.52 -64.88
CA GLY A 17 -2.15 12.29 -64.00
C GLY A 17 -2.67 13.66 -63.46
N PRO A 18 -1.80 14.49 -62.83
CA PRO A 18 -2.10 15.75 -62.08
C PRO A 18 -2.04 17.01 -63.00
N PRO A 19 -1.86 18.30 -62.57
CA PRO A 19 -1.66 18.99 -61.25
C PRO A 19 -2.63 20.22 -61.11
N PRO A 20 -2.33 21.43 -60.53
CA PRO A 20 -1.25 21.92 -59.65
C PRO A 20 -1.68 22.79 -58.42
N SER A 21 -0.69 23.27 -57.65
CA SER A 21 -0.80 24.42 -56.74
C SER A 21 -0.80 25.77 -57.51
N PRO A 22 -1.17 26.87 -56.85
CA PRO A 22 -0.45 28.14 -57.03
C PRO A 22 0.08 28.72 -55.69
N SER A 23 0.86 29.80 -55.80
CA SER A 23 1.75 30.31 -54.74
C SER A 23 1.58 31.81 -54.49
N ILE A 24 1.95 32.25 -53.28
CA ILE A 24 2.46 33.61 -52.91
C ILE A 24 1.54 34.83 -53.11
N GLU A 25 1.33 35.60 -52.04
CA GLU A 25 1.52 37.07 -51.88
C GLU A 25 0.83 37.53 -50.56
N SER A 26 1.13 38.67 -49.94
CA SER A 26 2.40 39.40 -49.73
C SER A 26 2.18 40.44 -48.59
N SER A 27 3.27 41.05 -48.07
CA SER A 27 3.32 42.33 -47.34
C SER A 27 2.21 42.71 -46.33
N HIS A 28 2.57 42.90 -45.04
CA HIS A 28 2.71 44.27 -44.52
C HIS A 28 3.38 44.36 -43.13
N ALA A 29 4.27 45.35 -43.01
CA ALA A 29 4.92 45.92 -41.84
C ALA A 29 5.09 47.45 -42.14
N PRO A 30 5.56 48.36 -41.24
CA PRO A 30 6.31 48.12 -40.00
C PRO A 30 5.89 49.05 -38.82
N THR A 31 6.80 49.24 -37.84
CA THR A 31 6.82 50.24 -36.74
C THR A 31 5.68 50.17 -35.70
N GLY A 32 5.93 50.17 -34.39
CA GLY A 32 7.18 50.06 -33.61
C GLY A 32 7.29 51.09 -32.48
N LEU A 33 7.71 50.67 -31.29
CA LEU A 33 8.29 51.52 -30.23
C LEU A 33 8.87 50.66 -29.10
N ALA A 34 9.94 51.12 -28.45
CA ALA A 34 10.67 50.39 -27.41
C ALA A 34 10.38 50.91 -25.98
N LYS A 35 10.59 50.06 -24.97
CA LYS A 35 11.11 50.46 -23.64
C LYS A 35 11.67 49.24 -22.87
N PRO A 36 12.61 49.45 -21.91
CA PRO A 36 13.56 48.43 -21.51
C PRO A 36 13.13 47.55 -20.33
N ARG A 37 13.55 46.28 -20.37
CA ARG A 37 13.38 45.28 -19.31
C ARG A 37 14.37 45.53 -18.15
N ARG A 38 14.00 46.39 -17.19
CA ARG A 38 14.81 46.63 -15.98
C ARG A 38 14.99 45.36 -15.15
N GLN A 39 16.22 45.10 -14.72
CA GLN A 39 16.51 44.16 -13.65
C GLN A 39 15.90 44.65 -12.33
N ARG A 40 15.33 43.74 -11.53
CA ARG A 40 15.25 43.87 -10.07
C ARG A 40 15.10 42.49 -9.43
N ALA A 41 16.11 42.08 -8.67
CA ALA A 41 15.95 41.05 -7.66
C ALA A 41 15.27 41.66 -6.42
N VAL A 42 14.47 40.86 -5.70
CA VAL A 42 14.10 40.95 -4.27
C VAL A 42 13.04 39.87 -3.99
N GLY A 43 12.97 39.37 -2.74
CA GLY A 43 11.68 38.89 -2.22
C GLY A 43 11.46 37.37 -2.13
N ARG A 44 12.41 36.61 -1.58
CA ARG A 44 12.04 35.38 -0.84
C ARG A 44 11.17 35.79 0.36
N ASN A 45 9.86 35.48 0.35
CA ASN A 45 9.04 35.26 1.56
C ASN A 45 7.60 34.88 1.20
N GLY A 46 7.23 33.61 1.40
CA GLY A 46 5.93 33.06 0.98
C GLY A 46 5.41 31.91 1.84
N SER A 47 5.82 31.83 3.12
CA SER A 47 5.46 30.73 4.02
C SER A 47 5.20 31.21 5.45
N HIS A 48 4.06 31.86 5.70
CA HIS A 48 3.61 32.22 7.05
C HIS A 48 2.09 32.52 7.19
N ARG A 49 1.22 31.83 6.43
CA ARG A 49 -0.24 32.08 6.48
C ARG A 49 -1.14 30.94 6.96
N GLN A 50 -0.60 29.76 7.28
CA GLN A 50 -1.40 28.62 7.82
C GLN A 50 -1.30 28.45 9.35
N SER A 51 -0.36 29.11 10.03
CA SER A 51 -0.12 28.92 11.47
C SER A 51 -0.98 29.80 12.40
N ARG A 52 -1.94 30.59 11.88
CA ARG A 52 -2.81 31.45 12.70
C ARG A 52 -4.12 30.77 13.14
N ASP A 53 -4.73 29.94 12.30
CA ASP A 53 -6.06 29.39 12.60
C ASP A 53 -6.05 28.29 13.67
N LEU A 54 -4.95 27.52 13.78
CA LEU A 54 -4.80 26.50 14.81
C LEU A 54 -4.75 27.07 16.25
N LYS A 55 -4.23 28.29 16.44
CA LYS A 55 -4.20 28.95 17.77
C LYS A 55 -5.58 29.41 18.25
N ASN A 56 -6.52 29.69 17.35
CA ASN A 56 -7.88 30.09 17.72
C ASN A 56 -8.75 28.90 18.21
N ILE A 57 -8.38 27.66 17.86
CA ILE A 57 -9.14 26.46 18.22
C ILE A 57 -8.84 26.03 19.67
N THR A 58 -7.57 26.09 20.10
CA THR A 58 -7.16 25.76 21.47
C THR A 58 -7.76 26.73 22.49
N ASP A 59 -7.66 28.03 22.22
CA ASP A 59 -8.11 29.09 23.13
C ASP A 59 -9.63 29.02 23.41
N ARG A 60 -10.42 28.67 22.39
CA ARG A 60 -11.87 28.49 22.50
C ARG A 60 -12.27 27.28 23.38
N ARG A 61 -11.45 26.23 23.44
CA ARG A 61 -11.65 25.10 24.37
C ARG A 61 -11.33 25.51 25.82
N GLN A 62 -10.29 26.30 26.03
CA GLN A 62 -9.82 26.69 27.36
C GLN A 62 -10.84 27.62 28.07
N ARG A 63 -11.43 28.59 27.34
CA ARG A 63 -12.50 29.47 27.86
C ARG A 63 -13.77 28.70 28.25
N ASN A 64 -14.14 27.66 27.50
CA ASN A 64 -15.29 26.80 27.83
C ASN A 64 -15.07 25.94 29.08
N SER A 65 -13.82 25.49 29.33
CA SER A 65 -13.45 24.75 30.55
C SER A 65 -13.65 25.60 31.81
N ILE A 66 -13.23 26.87 31.77
CA ILE A 66 -13.35 27.82 32.89
C ILE A 66 -14.83 28.10 33.21
N ARG A 67 -15.67 28.39 32.20
CA ARG A 67 -17.11 28.59 32.40
C ARG A 67 -17.79 27.35 33.01
N LYS A 68 -17.41 26.14 32.61
CA LYS A 68 -18.00 24.91 33.16
C LYS A 68 -17.61 24.66 34.63
N LYS A 69 -16.42 25.08 35.06
CA LYS A 69 -16.01 25.06 36.48
C LYS A 69 -16.75 26.09 37.33
N GLN A 70 -16.98 27.30 36.81
CA GLN A 70 -17.71 28.35 37.53
C GLN A 70 -19.20 28.01 37.75
N ALA A 71 -19.85 27.34 36.79
CA ALA A 71 -21.25 26.94 36.92
C ALA A 71 -21.52 25.95 38.07
N ILE A 72 -20.58 25.05 38.37
CA ILE A 72 -20.72 24.03 39.42
C ILE A 72 -20.65 24.65 40.83
N ASN A 73 -19.82 25.68 41.00
CA ASN A 73 -19.61 26.33 42.31
C ASN A 73 -20.76 27.28 42.73
N ALA A 74 -21.78 27.44 41.88
CA ALA A 74 -22.92 28.35 42.11
C ALA A 74 -24.15 27.67 42.73
N GLN A 75 -24.15 26.35 42.93
CA GLN A 75 -25.31 25.59 43.45
C GLN A 75 -25.20 25.19 44.93
N SER A 76 -24.03 25.33 45.56
CA SER A 76 -23.76 24.90 46.94
C SER A 76 -23.92 26.03 47.98
N GLY A 77 -25.04 26.77 47.93
CA GLY A 77 -25.16 28.05 48.64
C GLY A 77 -26.54 28.39 49.20
N ARG A 78 -27.18 27.50 49.97
CA ARG A 78 -28.37 27.86 50.79
C ARG A 78 -28.63 26.88 51.94
N ALA A 79 -28.33 27.31 53.16
CA ALA A 79 -28.89 26.79 54.42
C ALA A 79 -28.83 27.90 55.47
N GLY A 80 -29.96 28.24 56.09
CA GLY A 80 -30.06 29.24 57.16
C GLY A 80 -30.18 28.60 58.55
N PRO A 81 -29.94 29.36 59.65
CA PRO A 81 -29.92 28.82 61.01
C PRO A 81 -31.32 28.77 61.68
N ALA A 82 -31.54 27.74 62.49
CA ALA A 82 -32.69 27.55 63.39
C ALA A 82 -32.24 26.70 64.62
N PRO A 83 -32.94 26.72 65.77
CA PRO A 83 -32.22 26.85 67.05
C PRO A 83 -32.34 25.69 68.08
N ASN A 84 -31.69 25.95 69.23
CA ASN A 84 -31.39 25.11 70.40
C ASN A 84 -32.51 24.22 71.03
N GLN A 85 -32.03 23.26 71.84
CA GLN A 85 -32.57 22.60 73.06
C GLN A 85 -32.69 21.04 72.98
N PRO A 86 -32.74 20.26 74.09
CA PRO A 86 -31.49 19.89 74.78
C PRO A 86 -31.33 18.40 75.19
N LEU A 87 -30.07 18.04 75.46
CA LEU A 87 -29.52 16.96 76.33
C LEU A 87 -30.44 15.82 76.89
N THR A 88 -30.08 14.57 76.57
CA THR A 88 -29.85 13.49 77.55
C THR A 88 -28.76 12.52 77.02
N PRO A 89 -28.02 11.75 77.86
CA PRO A 89 -26.83 11.02 77.42
C PRO A 89 -27.01 9.49 77.24
N SER A 90 -26.32 8.92 76.24
CA SER A 90 -26.01 7.49 76.12
C SER A 90 -24.78 7.26 75.22
N PRO A 91 -24.13 6.08 75.27
CA PRO A 91 -22.73 5.94 74.86
C PRO A 91 -22.49 6.08 73.34
N ARG A 92 -21.38 6.73 72.99
CA ARG A 92 -20.99 7.00 71.60
C ARG A 92 -20.35 5.77 70.94
N PRO A 93 -20.78 5.37 69.73
CA PRO A 93 -19.89 4.63 68.82
C PRO A 93 -18.79 5.57 68.27
N VAL A 94 -17.64 5.00 67.93
CA VAL A 94 -16.47 5.74 67.40
C VAL A 94 -16.79 6.29 65.99
N PRO A 95 -16.46 7.56 65.68
CA PRO A 95 -16.87 8.17 64.41
C PRO A 95 -16.15 7.56 63.19
N PHE A 96 -16.95 7.17 62.20
CA PHE A 96 -16.54 6.47 60.96
C PHE A 96 -15.60 7.27 60.04
N GLY A 97 -15.32 8.54 60.34
CA GLY A 97 -14.54 9.44 59.48
C GLY A 97 -13.04 9.13 59.39
N VAL A 98 -12.43 8.54 60.43
CA VAL A 98 -10.97 8.36 60.50
C VAL A 98 -10.47 7.30 59.50
N LEU A 99 -11.25 6.24 59.28
CA LEU A 99 -10.89 5.13 58.38
C LEU A 99 -10.91 5.49 56.89
N GLN A 100 -11.60 6.56 56.47
CA GLN A 100 -11.60 6.98 55.06
C GLN A 100 -10.32 7.70 54.62
N GLN A 101 -9.50 8.20 55.56
CA GLN A 101 -8.32 8.99 55.22
C GLN A 101 -7.08 8.10 55.03
N GLN A 102 -6.80 7.16 55.94
CA GLN A 102 -5.65 6.24 55.79
C GLN A 102 -5.75 5.36 54.53
N VAL A 103 -6.95 4.89 54.17
CA VAL A 103 -7.17 4.09 52.94
C VAL A 103 -6.91 4.91 51.66
N ARG A 104 -6.98 6.25 51.71
CA ARG A 104 -6.68 7.12 50.55
C ARG A 104 -5.19 7.40 50.35
N GLU A 105 -4.37 7.23 51.39
CA GLU A 105 -2.96 7.62 51.36
C GLU A 105 -2.03 6.41 51.09
N SER A 106 -2.51 5.18 51.25
CA SER A 106 -1.74 3.94 51.01
C SER A 106 -1.96 3.26 49.64
N VAL A 107 -2.93 3.70 48.82
CA VAL A 107 -3.22 3.07 47.51
C VAL A 107 -2.87 4.02 46.36
N GLY A 108 -1.73 3.75 45.71
CA GLY A 108 -1.28 4.50 44.55
C GLY A 108 -2.14 4.23 43.31
N SER A 109 -2.80 5.28 42.80
CA SER A 109 -3.78 5.24 41.70
C SER A 109 -5.13 4.63 42.08
N ALA A 110 -6.22 5.35 41.78
CA ALA A 110 -7.57 4.87 41.97
C ALA A 110 -8.03 4.01 40.78
N PRO A 111 -8.84 2.96 40.98
CA PRO A 111 -9.35 2.13 39.88
C PRO A 111 -10.13 2.97 38.87
N THR A 112 -9.72 2.89 37.60
CA THR A 112 -10.25 3.69 36.50
C THR A 112 -11.63 3.23 36.02
N ASN A 113 -12.02 1.99 36.34
CA ASN A 113 -13.35 1.46 36.06
C ASN A 113 -14.34 1.75 37.22
N PRO A 114 -15.44 2.48 37.00
CA PRO A 114 -16.44 2.74 38.04
C PRO A 114 -17.13 1.47 38.57
N GLU A 115 -17.26 0.41 37.77
CA GLU A 115 -17.89 -0.85 38.22
C GLU A 115 -17.07 -1.54 39.33
N ASP A 116 -15.76 -1.58 39.17
CA ASP A 116 -14.86 -2.22 40.13
C ASP A 116 -14.78 -1.41 41.43
N ARG A 117 -14.94 -0.07 41.36
CA ARG A 117 -15.10 0.79 42.54
C ARG A 117 -16.40 0.50 43.30
N ILE A 118 -17.53 0.33 42.61
CA ILE A 118 -18.81 -0.04 43.24
C ILE A 118 -18.71 -1.41 43.91
N PHE A 119 -18.06 -2.38 43.25
CA PHE A 119 -17.83 -3.72 43.78
C PHE A 119 -16.94 -3.72 45.03
N LEU A 120 -15.86 -2.93 45.04
CA LEU A 120 -15.00 -2.76 46.23
C LEU A 120 -15.75 -2.10 47.40
N GLU A 121 -16.61 -1.10 47.14
CA GLU A 121 -17.42 -0.48 48.19
C GLU A 121 -18.46 -1.45 48.78
N GLN A 122 -19.04 -2.33 47.96
CA GLN A 122 -19.92 -3.41 48.41
C GLN A 122 -19.16 -4.46 49.25
N LEU A 123 -17.95 -4.86 48.84
CA LEU A 123 -17.10 -5.78 49.63
C LEU A 123 -16.67 -5.20 50.97
N ALA A 124 -16.35 -3.90 51.02
CA ALA A 124 -16.03 -3.19 52.26
C ALA A 124 -17.23 -3.17 53.22
N ARG A 125 -18.44 -2.89 52.72
CA ARG A 125 -19.70 -2.96 53.49
C ARG A 125 -20.04 -4.38 53.98
N LEU A 126 -19.47 -5.43 53.39
CA LEU A 126 -19.63 -6.82 53.81
C LEU A 126 -18.52 -7.32 54.76
N GLY A 127 -17.52 -6.50 55.08
CA GLY A 127 -16.45 -6.84 56.04
C GLY A 127 -15.38 -7.78 55.48
N ALA A 128 -15.15 -7.78 54.17
CA ALA A 128 -14.13 -8.62 53.54
C ALA A 128 -12.69 -8.20 53.94
N GLN A 129 -11.91 -9.15 54.46
CA GLN A 129 -10.51 -8.94 54.86
C GLN A 129 -9.60 -8.55 53.67
N PRO A 130 -8.74 -7.52 53.81
CA PRO A 130 -8.02 -6.88 52.70
C PRO A 130 -6.99 -7.79 52.01
N ASN A 131 -6.44 -8.80 52.71
CA ASN A 131 -5.40 -9.74 52.25
C ASN A 131 -5.80 -10.62 51.02
N ASN A 132 -6.91 -10.30 50.35
CA ASN A 132 -7.38 -10.90 49.12
C ASN A 132 -7.42 -9.90 47.94
N LEU A 133 -6.83 -8.71 48.07
CA LEU A 133 -6.59 -7.76 46.96
C LEU A 133 -5.26 -8.05 46.27
N ASP A 134 -4.16 -8.21 47.02
CA ASP A 134 -2.78 -8.38 46.53
C ASP A 134 -2.69 -9.45 45.41
N ARG A 135 -3.39 -10.57 45.61
CA ARG A 135 -3.42 -11.71 44.68
C ARG A 135 -4.13 -11.42 43.35
N PHE A 136 -4.96 -10.37 43.29
CA PHE A 136 -5.62 -9.89 42.08
C PHE A 136 -4.74 -8.85 41.36
N GLU A 137 -4.07 -7.99 42.12
CA GLU A 137 -3.12 -6.98 41.59
C GLU A 137 -1.91 -7.65 40.94
N MET A 138 -1.29 -8.66 41.58
CA MET A 138 -0.26 -9.52 40.97
C MET A 138 -0.71 -10.18 39.64
N MET A 139 -2.01 -10.40 39.44
CA MET A 139 -2.53 -10.93 38.17
C MET A 139 -2.77 -9.85 37.11
N GLU A 140 -2.92 -8.59 37.50
CA GLU A 140 -2.92 -7.45 36.57
C GLU A 140 -1.50 -7.11 36.12
N GLU A 141 -0.55 -7.04 37.05
CA GLU A 141 0.87 -6.90 36.73
C GLU A 141 1.34 -7.99 35.78
N LYS A 142 1.04 -9.26 36.06
CA LYS A 142 1.40 -10.39 35.18
C LYS A 142 0.77 -10.32 33.79
N ILE A 143 -0.44 -9.78 33.66
CA ILE A 143 -1.07 -9.54 32.34
C ILE A 143 -0.38 -8.37 31.63
N GLY A 144 -0.04 -7.30 32.35
CA GLY A 144 0.75 -6.17 31.86
C GLY A 144 2.11 -6.60 31.32
N CYS A 145 2.88 -7.37 32.09
CA CYS A 145 4.19 -7.89 31.65
C CYS A 145 4.10 -8.74 30.37
N LEU A 146 3.08 -9.60 30.24
CA LEU A 146 2.87 -10.38 29.01
C LEU A 146 2.47 -9.51 27.79
N GLU A 147 1.82 -8.37 28.03
CA GLU A 147 1.45 -7.42 26.98
C GLU A 147 2.64 -6.50 26.62
N GLU A 148 3.49 -6.12 27.58
CA GLU A 148 4.80 -5.50 27.32
C GLU A 148 5.77 -6.42 26.57
N GLU A 149 5.92 -7.69 26.96
CA GLU A 149 6.76 -8.64 26.25
C GLU A 149 6.29 -8.82 24.79
N ARG A 150 4.97 -8.81 24.58
CA ARG A 150 4.38 -8.83 23.25
C ARG A 150 4.71 -7.56 22.47
N GLU A 151 4.61 -6.38 23.06
CA GLU A 151 5.02 -5.14 22.39
C GLU A 151 6.51 -5.09 22.09
N ARG A 152 7.38 -5.55 23.01
CA ARG A 152 8.82 -5.68 22.76
C ARG A 152 9.07 -6.62 21.57
N ALA A 153 8.37 -7.75 21.48
CA ALA A 153 8.42 -8.68 20.34
C ALA A 153 7.80 -8.12 19.03
N GLU A 154 6.99 -7.06 19.08
CA GLU A 154 6.46 -6.35 17.91
C GLU A 154 7.36 -5.17 17.47
N ARG A 155 8.35 -4.77 18.27
CA ARG A 155 9.29 -3.66 18.00
C ARG A 155 10.66 -4.11 17.48
N VAL A 156 11.00 -5.40 17.52
CA VAL A 156 12.26 -5.90 16.96
C VAL A 156 12.18 -5.86 15.43
N ILE A 157 13.14 -5.19 14.79
CA ILE A 157 13.26 -5.17 13.33
C ILE A 157 13.93 -6.48 12.90
N HIS A 158 13.16 -7.34 12.23
CA HIS A 158 13.61 -8.67 11.82
C HIS A 158 14.17 -8.63 10.40
N GLU A 159 15.49 -8.72 10.28
CA GLU A 159 16.22 -8.66 9.01
C GLU A 159 16.03 -9.94 8.19
N THR A 160 16.06 -11.12 8.82
CA THR A 160 15.85 -12.41 8.13
C THR A 160 14.35 -12.83 8.09
N PRO A 161 13.94 -13.68 7.13
CA PRO A 161 12.61 -14.28 7.14
C PRO A 161 12.40 -15.29 8.27
N GLU A 162 13.47 -15.93 8.76
CA GLU A 162 13.40 -16.92 9.85
C GLU A 162 13.10 -16.25 11.19
N ASP A 163 13.73 -15.11 11.47
CA ASP A 163 13.43 -14.25 12.62
C ASP A 163 11.96 -13.83 12.64
N ARG A 164 11.40 -13.49 11.46
CA ARG A 164 9.97 -13.13 11.33
C ARG A 164 9.06 -14.31 11.66
N ALA A 165 9.41 -15.53 11.24
CA ALA A 165 8.65 -16.73 11.57
C ALA A 165 8.73 -17.06 13.07
N LEU A 166 9.92 -16.94 13.67
CA LEU A 166 10.14 -17.15 15.10
C LEU A 166 9.39 -16.11 15.95
N ALA A 167 9.42 -14.83 15.55
CA ALA A 167 8.68 -13.75 16.19
C ALA A 167 7.16 -13.93 16.08
N GLN A 168 6.63 -14.34 14.93
CA GLN A 168 5.21 -14.70 14.79
C GLN A 168 4.83 -15.87 15.71
N LYS A 169 5.68 -16.89 15.82
CA LYS A 169 5.48 -18.03 16.74
C LYS A 169 5.47 -17.57 18.21
N LYS A 170 6.42 -16.71 18.63
CA LYS A 170 6.47 -16.13 19.98
C LYS A 170 5.25 -15.23 20.28
N ARG A 171 4.85 -14.38 19.33
CA ARG A 171 3.65 -13.52 19.41
C ARG A 171 2.38 -14.36 19.56
N ALA A 172 2.25 -15.46 18.81
CA ALA A 172 1.13 -16.39 18.91
C ALA A 172 1.11 -17.14 20.26
N GLN A 173 2.28 -17.50 20.81
CA GLN A 173 2.41 -18.11 22.13
C GLN A 173 2.01 -17.16 23.26
N LEU A 174 2.53 -15.92 23.27
CA LEU A 174 2.14 -14.88 24.22
C LEU A 174 0.63 -14.61 24.16
N MET A 175 0.07 -14.43 22.96
CA MET A 175 -1.38 -14.25 22.77
C MET A 175 -2.23 -15.42 23.29
N ARG A 176 -1.71 -16.66 23.29
CA ARG A 176 -2.38 -17.81 23.94
C ARG A 176 -2.28 -17.72 25.47
N GLN A 177 -1.12 -17.34 26.02
CA GLN A 177 -0.89 -17.19 27.46
C GLN A 177 -1.73 -16.04 28.05
N THR A 178 -1.73 -14.84 27.45
CA THR A 178 -2.56 -13.71 27.89
C THR A 178 -4.05 -14.05 27.85
N ARG A 179 -4.51 -14.77 26.82
CA ARG A 179 -5.91 -15.27 26.76
C ARG A 179 -6.21 -16.30 27.85
N ALA A 180 -5.26 -17.14 28.23
CA ALA A 180 -5.43 -18.13 29.30
C ALA A 180 -5.50 -17.47 30.70
N GLU A 181 -4.62 -16.52 31.00
CA GLU A 181 -4.65 -15.80 32.29
C GLU A 181 -5.88 -14.88 32.40
N ARG A 182 -6.26 -14.17 31.32
CA ARG A 182 -7.52 -13.40 31.27
C ARG A 182 -8.75 -14.31 31.53
N ARG A 183 -8.77 -15.54 31.00
CA ARG A 183 -9.83 -16.54 31.29
C ARG A 183 -9.81 -17.03 32.74
N ARG A 184 -8.63 -17.33 33.32
CA ARG A 184 -8.49 -17.72 34.74
C ARG A 184 -8.97 -16.62 35.68
N LYS A 185 -8.57 -15.38 35.43
CA LYS A 185 -9.00 -14.20 36.20
C LYS A 185 -10.53 -13.99 36.12
N ALA A 186 -11.13 -14.16 34.94
CA ALA A 186 -12.59 -14.10 34.77
C ALA A 186 -13.31 -15.22 35.55
N ALA A 187 -12.81 -16.45 35.51
CA ALA A 187 -13.35 -17.57 36.29
C ALA A 187 -13.27 -17.32 37.81
N GLN A 188 -12.14 -16.83 38.30
CA GLN A 188 -11.99 -16.46 39.73
C GLN A 188 -12.91 -15.30 40.14
N ARG A 189 -13.13 -14.30 39.26
CA ARG A 189 -14.12 -13.23 39.50
C ARG A 189 -15.54 -13.81 39.62
N GLN A 190 -15.93 -14.71 38.71
CA GLN A 190 -17.23 -15.39 38.78
C GLN A 190 -17.37 -16.27 40.04
N GLU A 191 -16.30 -16.95 40.47
CA GLU A 191 -16.34 -17.76 41.69
C GLU A 191 -16.47 -16.89 42.95
N ARG A 192 -15.74 -15.75 43.04
CA ARG A 192 -15.90 -14.78 44.13
C ARG A 192 -17.33 -14.23 44.17
N LEU A 193 -17.92 -13.90 43.02
CA LEU A 193 -19.32 -13.45 42.94
C LEU A 193 -20.31 -14.53 43.41
N ARG A 194 -20.12 -15.79 43.03
CA ARG A 194 -20.93 -16.92 43.53
C ARG A 194 -20.81 -17.10 45.05
N ARG A 195 -19.61 -16.95 45.61
CA ARG A 195 -19.39 -17.01 47.08
C ARG A 195 -20.11 -15.87 47.81
N VAL A 196 -20.10 -14.65 47.26
CA VAL A 196 -20.82 -13.49 47.84
C VAL A 196 -22.34 -13.68 47.75
N ALA A 197 -22.86 -14.13 46.61
CA ALA A 197 -24.29 -14.43 46.46
C ALA A 197 -24.76 -15.46 47.51
N ALA A 198 -24.05 -16.59 47.63
CA ALA A 198 -24.36 -17.62 48.62
C ALA A 198 -24.21 -17.17 50.09
N GLN A 199 -23.50 -16.07 50.37
CA GLN A 199 -23.46 -15.45 51.70
C GLN A 199 -24.69 -14.54 51.93
N LEU A 200 -25.15 -13.83 50.90
CA LEU A 200 -26.38 -13.03 50.96
C LEU A 200 -27.62 -13.92 51.10
N ASP A 201 -27.70 -15.01 50.32
CA ASP A 201 -28.80 -15.99 50.40
C ASP A 201 -28.95 -16.58 51.82
N ARG A 202 -27.82 -16.86 52.49
CA ARG A 202 -27.81 -17.32 53.90
C ARG A 202 -28.35 -16.26 54.85
N ARG A 203 -27.92 -15.00 54.73
CA ARG A 203 -28.44 -13.89 55.56
C ARG A 203 -29.94 -13.71 55.36
N VAL A 204 -30.42 -13.69 54.11
CA VAL A 204 -31.86 -13.60 53.81
C VAL A 204 -32.65 -14.78 54.41
N ALA A 205 -32.09 -15.99 54.41
CA ALA A 205 -32.70 -17.15 55.07
C ALA A 205 -32.68 -17.06 56.60
N GLU A 206 -31.65 -16.46 57.21
CA GLU A 206 -31.56 -16.22 58.66
C GLU A 206 -32.53 -15.11 59.10
N ASP A 207 -32.63 -14.01 58.36
CA ASP A 207 -33.56 -12.91 58.63
C ASP A 207 -35.02 -13.37 58.48
N ARG A 208 -35.32 -14.20 57.48
CA ARG A 208 -36.64 -14.85 57.34
C ARG A 208 -36.97 -15.76 58.52
N LYS A 209 -36.00 -16.50 59.08
CA LYS A 209 -36.20 -17.30 60.29
C LYS A 209 -36.48 -16.42 61.52
N ARG A 210 -35.75 -15.31 61.69
CA ARG A 210 -36.00 -14.33 62.77
C ARG A 210 -37.43 -13.79 62.72
N LEU A 211 -37.88 -13.36 61.54
CA LEU A 211 -39.21 -12.79 61.33
C LEU A 211 -40.33 -13.80 61.62
N ASN A 212 -40.15 -15.07 61.22
CA ASN A 212 -41.07 -16.15 61.59
C ASN A 212 -41.15 -16.34 63.12
N MET A 213 -40.02 -16.42 63.82
CA MET A 213 -39.99 -16.60 65.28
C MET A 213 -40.64 -15.43 66.02
N GLU A 214 -40.45 -14.19 65.55
CA GLU A 214 -41.17 -13.02 66.09
C GLU A 214 -42.69 -13.13 65.90
N GLN A 215 -43.15 -13.63 64.75
CA GLN A 215 -44.57 -13.81 64.48
C GLN A 215 -45.17 -14.92 65.36
N GLU A 216 -44.45 -16.03 65.56
CA GLU A 216 -44.83 -17.11 66.48
C GLU A 216 -44.94 -16.62 67.93
N ALA A 217 -43.97 -15.85 68.41
CA ALA A 217 -43.99 -15.27 69.76
C ALA A 217 -45.17 -14.29 69.98
N ARG A 218 -45.52 -13.48 68.96
CA ARG A 218 -46.72 -12.60 69.01
C ARG A 218 -48.02 -13.42 69.07
N ASN A 219 -48.12 -14.49 68.30
CA ASN A 219 -49.28 -15.38 68.30
C ASN A 219 -49.45 -16.12 69.64
N GLU A 220 -48.35 -16.52 70.29
CA GLU A 220 -48.40 -17.13 71.62
C GLU A 220 -48.82 -16.12 72.70
N GLY A 221 -48.30 -14.89 72.63
CA GLY A 221 -48.70 -13.80 73.53
C GLY A 221 -50.20 -13.50 73.48
N ALA A 222 -50.80 -13.52 72.28
CA ALA A 222 -52.25 -13.37 72.11
C ALA A 222 -53.05 -14.49 72.80
N ARG A 223 -52.67 -15.76 72.62
CA ARG A 223 -53.34 -16.91 73.27
C ARG A 223 -53.29 -16.83 74.80
N ARG A 224 -52.14 -16.44 75.36
CA ARG A 224 -51.97 -16.28 76.82
C ARG A 224 -52.89 -15.20 77.41
N MET A 225 -53.19 -14.14 76.65
CA MET A 225 -54.16 -13.11 77.05
C MET A 225 -55.60 -13.64 77.04
N GLU A 226 -55.98 -14.36 75.98
CA GLU A 226 -57.31 -14.97 75.83
C GLU A 226 -57.59 -15.98 76.96
N GLU A 227 -56.64 -16.86 77.28
CA GLU A 227 -56.73 -17.78 78.43
C GLU A 227 -56.89 -17.05 79.77
N ALA A 228 -56.21 -15.92 79.97
CA ALA A 228 -56.27 -15.15 81.20
C ALA A 228 -57.63 -14.45 81.38
N GLU A 229 -58.26 -14.02 80.27
CA GLU A 229 -59.61 -13.47 80.28
C GLU A 229 -60.66 -14.54 80.60
N GLN A 230 -60.57 -15.71 79.95
CA GLN A 230 -61.47 -16.85 80.23
C GLN A 230 -61.44 -17.27 81.71
N LYS A 231 -60.25 -17.33 82.34
CA LYS A 231 -60.09 -17.66 83.77
C LYS A 231 -60.80 -16.65 84.67
N ARG A 232 -60.68 -15.34 84.40
CA ARG A 232 -61.36 -14.27 85.16
C ARG A 232 -62.90 -14.39 85.09
N VAL A 233 -63.45 -14.71 83.91
CA VAL A 233 -64.90 -14.92 83.75
C VAL A 233 -65.37 -16.11 84.60
N GLU A 234 -64.58 -17.18 84.67
CA GLU A 234 -64.93 -18.37 85.45
C GLU A 234 -64.85 -18.14 86.97
N GLU A 235 -63.89 -17.34 87.44
CA GLU A 235 -63.76 -16.96 88.86
C GLU A 235 -64.97 -16.15 89.34
N VAL A 236 -65.43 -15.16 88.55
CA VAL A 236 -66.62 -14.37 88.85
C VAL A 236 -67.87 -15.26 88.97
N ARG A 237 -68.02 -16.26 88.08
CA ARG A 237 -69.09 -17.26 88.17
C ARG A 237 -69.03 -18.05 89.48
N LYS A 238 -67.85 -18.57 89.84
CA LYS A 238 -67.64 -19.36 91.06
C LYS A 238 -67.91 -18.57 92.35
N CYS A 239 -67.60 -17.28 92.39
CA CYS A 239 -67.92 -16.42 93.53
C CYS A 239 -69.44 -16.23 93.73
N ARG A 240 -70.19 -16.03 92.64
CA ARG A 240 -71.66 -15.94 92.69
C ARG A 240 -72.31 -17.21 93.24
N GLU A 241 -71.90 -18.38 92.74
CA GLU A 241 -72.43 -19.69 93.16
C GLU A 241 -72.19 -19.99 94.65
N ARG A 242 -71.20 -19.35 95.30
CA ARG A 242 -70.97 -19.45 96.76
C ARG A 242 -71.94 -18.58 97.54
N ALA A 243 -72.10 -17.31 97.16
CA ALA A 243 -72.97 -16.36 97.86
C ALA A 243 -74.44 -16.83 97.87
N GLU A 244 -74.93 -17.39 96.75
CA GLU A 244 -76.28 -17.96 96.65
C GLU A 244 -76.49 -19.16 97.61
N ARG A 245 -75.44 -19.95 97.87
CA ARG A 245 -75.49 -21.08 98.82
C ARG A 245 -75.44 -20.62 100.28
N GLU A 246 -74.61 -19.64 100.62
CA GLU A 246 -74.55 -19.11 101.99
C GLU A 246 -75.87 -18.49 102.44
N LEU A 247 -76.52 -17.73 101.56
CA LEU A 247 -77.84 -17.13 101.82
C LEU A 247 -78.90 -18.20 102.13
N MET A 248 -78.91 -19.30 101.36
CA MET A 248 -79.81 -20.44 101.59
C MET A 248 -79.53 -21.13 102.93
N LEU A 249 -78.27 -21.32 103.30
CA LEU A 249 -77.87 -21.95 104.57
C LEU A 249 -78.20 -21.09 105.79
N GLN A 250 -78.14 -19.75 105.68
CA GLN A 250 -78.59 -18.86 106.75
C GLN A 250 -80.10 -18.98 106.99
N SER A 251 -80.91 -19.05 105.93
CA SER A 251 -82.37 -19.20 106.04
C SER A 251 -82.79 -20.49 106.76
N LEU A 252 -81.98 -21.56 106.71
CA LEU A 252 -82.29 -22.84 107.36
C LEU A 252 -81.95 -22.86 108.85
N ARG A 253 -81.06 -21.98 109.33
CA ARG A 253 -80.63 -21.96 110.75
C ARG A 253 -81.57 -21.20 111.69
N ALA A 254 -82.49 -20.38 111.16
CA ALA A 254 -83.25 -19.43 111.97
C ALA A 254 -84.28 -20.08 112.93
N GLY A 255 -84.83 -21.25 112.59
CA GLY A 255 -85.53 -22.18 113.49
C GLY A 255 -86.83 -21.74 114.19
N GLN A 256 -87.15 -20.45 114.27
CA GLN A 256 -88.25 -19.91 115.08
C GLN A 256 -89.43 -19.40 114.24
N PRO A 257 -90.68 -19.53 114.73
CA PRO A 257 -91.83 -18.89 114.12
C PRO A 257 -91.73 -17.37 114.28
N LEU A 258 -91.84 -16.63 113.17
CA LEU A 258 -91.73 -15.17 113.15
C LEU A 258 -92.89 -14.54 113.95
N THR A 259 -92.56 -13.75 114.97
CA THR A 259 -93.55 -12.93 115.70
C THR A 259 -94.26 -11.94 114.77
N PRO A 260 -95.45 -11.41 115.10
CA PRO A 260 -96.17 -10.48 114.22
C PRO A 260 -95.34 -9.29 113.73
N LYS A 261 -94.53 -8.67 114.62
CA LYS A 261 -93.58 -7.60 114.23
C LYS A 261 -92.44 -8.09 113.33
N GLN A 262 -91.97 -9.33 113.48
CA GLN A 262 -91.02 -9.92 112.54
C GLN A 262 -91.69 -10.30 111.21
N LEU A 263 -92.99 -10.61 111.19
CA LEU A 263 -93.76 -10.84 109.96
C LEU A 263 -94.01 -9.52 109.20
N GLU A 264 -94.26 -8.44 109.92
CA GLU A 264 -94.41 -7.08 109.42
C GLU A 264 -93.07 -6.51 108.91
N ASN A 265 -91.99 -6.65 109.69
CA ASN A 265 -90.63 -6.37 109.20
C ASN A 265 -90.23 -7.28 108.04
N LYS A 266 -90.67 -8.55 108.00
CA LYS A 266 -90.42 -9.44 106.85
C LYS A 266 -91.21 -9.02 105.62
N LYS A 267 -92.44 -8.50 105.77
CA LYS A 267 -93.17 -7.83 104.69
C LYS A 267 -92.37 -6.63 104.20
N LEU A 268 -91.99 -5.71 105.09
CA LEU A 268 -91.23 -4.50 104.73
C LEU A 268 -89.88 -4.83 104.06
N VAL A 269 -89.15 -5.84 104.56
CA VAL A 269 -87.92 -6.32 103.93
C VAL A 269 -88.20 -7.00 102.60
N MET A 270 -89.27 -7.77 102.44
CA MET A 270 -89.66 -8.33 101.14
C MET A 270 -90.15 -7.28 100.15
N GLU A 271 -90.75 -6.20 100.62
CA GLU A 271 -91.25 -5.07 99.84
C GLU A 271 -90.07 -4.21 99.37
N VAL A 272 -89.15 -3.83 100.26
CA VAL A 272 -87.88 -3.19 99.92
C VAL A 272 -87.00 -4.09 99.05
N MET A 273 -87.00 -5.42 99.25
CA MET A 273 -86.33 -6.36 98.34
C MET A 273 -87.06 -6.53 96.99
N ALA A 274 -88.37 -6.29 96.92
CA ALA A 274 -89.13 -6.29 95.68
C ALA A 274 -88.90 -4.98 94.90
N GLU A 275 -88.90 -3.83 95.57
CA GLU A 275 -88.48 -2.54 95.01
C GLU A 275 -87.02 -2.60 94.54
N PHE A 276 -86.10 -3.16 95.33
CA PHE A 276 -84.71 -3.37 94.92
C PHE A 276 -84.60 -4.36 93.75
N GLN A 277 -85.45 -5.39 93.68
CA GLN A 277 -85.53 -6.28 92.51
C GLN A 277 -86.14 -5.60 91.29
N GLU A 278 -87.11 -4.70 91.43
CA GLU A 278 -87.62 -3.88 90.34
C GLU A 278 -86.58 -2.84 89.90
N GLU A 279 -85.84 -2.24 90.82
CA GLU A 279 -84.79 -1.29 90.50
C GLU A 279 -83.60 -1.99 89.83
N GLU A 280 -83.18 -3.17 90.30
CA GLU A 280 -82.18 -3.98 89.58
C GLU A 280 -82.73 -4.61 88.29
N ARG A 281 -84.05 -4.86 88.14
CA ARG A 281 -84.65 -5.20 86.84
C ARG A 281 -84.60 -4.01 85.89
N ARG A 282 -85.04 -2.82 86.31
CA ARG A 282 -84.96 -1.58 85.52
C ARG A 282 -83.51 -1.22 85.17
N LYS A 283 -82.56 -1.40 86.11
CA LYS A 283 -81.11 -1.26 85.85
C LYS A 283 -80.58 -2.35 84.92
N ALA A 284 -81.03 -3.60 85.04
CA ALA A 284 -80.63 -4.68 84.13
C ALA A 284 -81.22 -4.52 82.72
N GLU A 285 -82.44 -4.01 82.60
CA GLU A 285 -83.11 -3.67 81.35
C GLU A 285 -82.49 -2.44 80.71
N ALA A 286 -82.18 -1.39 81.48
CA ALA A 286 -81.37 -0.25 81.00
C ALA A 286 -79.95 -0.69 80.59
N ARG A 287 -79.29 -1.57 81.35
CA ARG A 287 -77.99 -2.18 80.96
C ARG A 287 -78.11 -3.07 79.71
N ARG A 288 -79.24 -3.76 79.50
CA ARG A 288 -79.52 -4.54 78.27
C ARG A 288 -79.80 -3.64 77.07
N ALA A 289 -80.61 -2.60 77.24
CA ALA A 289 -80.90 -1.60 76.22
C ALA A 289 -79.62 -0.85 75.81
N ALA A 290 -78.84 -0.37 76.78
CA ALA A 290 -77.55 0.27 76.53
C ALA A 290 -76.55 -0.69 75.84
N ARG A 291 -76.51 -1.98 76.21
CA ARG A 291 -75.71 -2.98 75.49
C ARG A 291 -76.19 -3.23 74.06
N LEU A 292 -77.50 -3.26 73.82
CA LEU A 292 -78.06 -3.42 72.46
C LEU A 292 -77.85 -2.16 71.61
N GLU A 293 -77.90 -0.97 72.21
CA GLU A 293 -77.57 0.29 71.54
C GLU A 293 -76.06 0.38 71.25
N GLU A 294 -75.21 0.00 72.20
CA GLU A 294 -73.77 -0.09 72.02
C GLU A 294 -73.41 -1.15 70.97
N GLU A 295 -74.06 -2.33 70.98
CA GLU A 295 -73.87 -3.37 69.97
C GLU A 295 -74.33 -2.89 68.59
N GLN A 296 -75.49 -2.23 68.47
CA GLN A 296 -75.90 -1.60 67.21
C GLN A 296 -74.93 -0.50 66.76
N ARG A 297 -74.38 0.29 67.70
CA ARG A 297 -73.37 1.30 67.40
C ARG A 297 -72.07 0.65 66.91
N GLN A 298 -71.57 -0.36 67.62
CA GLN A 298 -70.40 -1.14 67.21
C GLN A 298 -70.62 -1.84 65.87
N LEU A 299 -71.83 -2.33 65.57
CA LEU A 299 -72.18 -2.90 64.26
C LEU A 299 -72.14 -1.83 63.16
N ARG A 300 -72.72 -0.64 63.39
CA ARG A 300 -72.66 0.50 62.45
C ARG A 300 -71.23 1.01 62.26
N GLU A 301 -70.41 1.05 63.31
CA GLU A 301 -68.99 1.44 63.25
C GLU A 301 -68.14 0.37 62.55
N ARG A 302 -68.37 -0.93 62.81
CA ARG A 302 -67.75 -2.06 62.09
C ARG A 302 -68.15 -2.07 60.61
N GLU A 303 -69.39 -1.77 60.28
CA GLU A 303 -69.87 -1.70 58.89
C GLU A 303 -69.28 -0.50 58.15
N ARG A 304 -69.22 0.69 58.79
CA ARG A 304 -68.49 1.85 58.25
C ARG A 304 -67.02 1.50 58.03
N ALA A 305 -66.34 0.89 59.00
CA ALA A 305 -64.95 0.45 58.86
C ALA A 305 -64.76 -0.65 57.79
N ARG A 306 -65.75 -1.52 57.57
CA ARG A 306 -65.74 -2.50 56.46
C ARG A 306 -65.83 -1.79 55.11
N LEU A 307 -66.79 -0.86 54.96
CA LEU A 307 -66.98 -0.09 53.73
C LEU A 307 -65.80 0.85 53.44
N GLU A 308 -65.20 1.44 54.47
CA GLU A 308 -64.00 2.27 54.34
C GLU A 308 -62.77 1.45 53.95
N ARG A 309 -62.56 0.27 54.55
CA ARG A 309 -61.51 -0.66 54.12
C ARG A 309 -61.76 -1.20 52.71
N GLU A 310 -63.00 -1.50 52.34
CA GLU A 310 -63.34 -1.94 51.00
C GLU A 310 -63.09 -0.82 49.97
N ARG A 311 -63.42 0.43 50.31
CA ARG A 311 -63.08 1.60 49.52
C ARG A 311 -61.56 1.77 49.38
N GLN A 312 -60.81 1.70 50.48
CA GLN A 312 -59.34 1.76 50.47
C GLN A 312 -58.75 0.66 49.58
N LEU A 313 -59.22 -0.58 49.70
CA LEU A 313 -58.78 -1.70 48.86
C LEU A 313 -59.15 -1.51 47.38
N ARG A 314 -60.27 -0.86 47.06
CA ARG A 314 -60.62 -0.49 45.67
C ARG A 314 -59.70 0.61 45.14
N GLU A 315 -59.48 1.68 45.90
CA GLU A 315 -58.58 2.78 45.54
C GLU A 315 -57.12 2.30 45.41
N GLU A 316 -56.65 1.41 46.28
CA GLU A 316 -55.35 0.74 46.18
C GLU A 316 -55.27 -0.20 44.97
N ALA A 317 -56.31 -0.99 44.68
CA ALA A 317 -56.34 -1.86 43.51
C ALA A 317 -56.37 -1.07 42.19
N GLU A 318 -57.06 0.05 42.14
CA GLU A 318 -57.07 0.96 40.99
C GLU A 318 -55.71 1.67 40.84
N ALA A 319 -55.10 2.15 41.93
CA ALA A 319 -53.75 2.69 41.91
C ALA A 319 -52.69 1.64 41.50
N ALA A 320 -52.85 0.38 41.93
CA ALA A 320 -52.00 -0.73 41.53
C ALA A 320 -52.17 -1.08 40.03
N ARG A 321 -53.40 -1.08 39.51
CA ARG A 321 -53.71 -1.24 38.08
C ARG A 321 -53.13 -0.10 37.25
N ALA A 322 -53.28 1.16 37.69
CA ALA A 322 -52.69 2.32 37.04
C ALA A 322 -51.15 2.22 36.99
N ARG A 323 -50.50 1.87 38.10
CA ARG A 323 -49.04 1.63 38.15
C ARG A 323 -48.59 0.42 37.34
N ALA A 324 -49.45 -0.58 37.12
CA ALA A 324 -49.16 -1.71 36.23
C ALA A 324 -49.26 -1.30 34.76
N ALA A 325 -50.34 -0.60 34.38
CA ALA A 325 -50.54 -0.08 33.03
C ALA A 325 -49.45 0.92 32.63
N GLN A 326 -49.02 1.80 33.55
CA GLN A 326 -47.90 2.72 33.32
C GLN A 326 -46.59 1.95 33.04
N ARG A 327 -46.26 0.92 33.84
CA ARG A 327 -45.06 0.11 33.61
C ARG A 327 -45.14 -0.65 32.27
N GLN A 328 -46.29 -1.19 31.90
CA GLN A 328 -46.48 -1.82 30.59
C GLN A 328 -46.35 -0.82 29.42
N ALA A 329 -46.75 0.44 29.62
CA ALA A 329 -46.51 1.50 28.64
C ALA A 329 -45.02 1.87 28.54
N GLU A 330 -44.33 2.06 29.67
CA GLU A 330 -42.89 2.35 29.73
C GLU A 330 -42.04 1.20 29.15
N GLU A 331 -42.39 -0.05 29.46
CA GLU A 331 -41.80 -1.27 28.87
C GLU A 331 -42.06 -1.33 27.36
N GLY A 332 -43.29 -1.06 26.91
CA GLY A 332 -43.65 -1.00 25.48
C GLY A 332 -42.95 0.12 24.71
N GLU A 333 -42.71 1.28 25.32
CA GLU A 333 -41.89 2.35 24.75
C GLU A 333 -40.40 1.96 24.71
N HIS A 334 -39.89 1.30 25.75
CA HIS A 334 -38.53 0.79 25.78
C HIS A 334 -38.29 -0.28 24.71
N GLU A 335 -39.22 -1.21 24.50
CA GLU A 335 -39.16 -2.19 23.41
C GLU A 335 -39.19 -1.53 22.02
N ARG A 336 -40.06 -0.53 21.82
CA ARG A 336 -40.12 0.24 20.56
C ARG A 336 -38.82 0.98 20.29
N LEU A 337 -38.24 1.60 21.32
CA LEU A 337 -36.94 2.27 21.23
C LEU A 337 -35.82 1.27 20.93
N MET A 338 -35.79 0.13 21.62
CA MET A 338 -34.78 -0.93 21.41
C MET A 338 -34.88 -1.52 20.00
N ARG A 339 -36.09 -1.79 19.50
CA ARG A 339 -36.34 -2.24 18.13
C ARG A 339 -35.87 -1.20 17.10
N SER A 340 -36.18 0.07 17.31
CA SER A 340 -35.71 1.18 16.46
C SER A 340 -34.18 1.29 16.44
N VAL A 341 -33.51 1.14 17.59
CA VAL A 341 -32.04 1.12 17.68
C VAL A 341 -31.44 -0.09 16.95
N LEU A 342 -32.05 -1.28 17.07
CA LEU A 342 -31.62 -2.49 16.37
C LEU A 342 -31.82 -2.38 14.85
N GLU A 343 -32.95 -1.87 14.38
CA GLU A 343 -33.19 -1.58 12.97
C GLU A 343 -32.20 -0.55 12.42
N ALA A 344 -31.93 0.53 13.15
CA ALA A 344 -30.95 1.53 12.75
C ALA A 344 -29.52 0.95 12.70
N ALA A 345 -29.17 0.04 13.61
CA ALA A 345 -27.91 -0.69 13.57
C ALA A 345 -27.83 -1.67 12.39
N GLN A 346 -28.92 -2.38 12.07
CA GLN A 346 -29.01 -3.27 10.90
C GLN A 346 -28.86 -2.49 9.59
N ARG A 347 -29.59 -1.37 9.42
CA ARG A 347 -29.48 -0.49 8.23
C ARG A 347 -28.04 0.00 8.04
N ARG A 348 -27.38 0.49 9.11
CA ARG A 348 -25.96 0.89 9.07
C ARG A 348 -25.02 -0.28 8.73
N ALA A 349 -25.29 -1.48 9.22
CA ALA A 349 -24.51 -2.66 8.90
C ALA A 349 -24.69 -3.10 7.42
N GLU A 350 -25.88 -2.91 6.85
CA GLU A 350 -26.11 -3.10 5.41
C GLU A 350 -25.47 -2.01 4.56
N GLU A 351 -25.57 -0.74 4.94
CA GLU A 351 -24.89 0.38 4.29
C GLU A 351 -23.38 0.15 4.25
N LEU A 352 -22.77 -0.29 5.35
CA LEU A 352 -21.35 -0.66 5.40
C LEU A 352 -21.01 -1.86 4.52
N LYS A 353 -21.88 -2.87 4.41
CA LYS A 353 -21.69 -3.99 3.46
C LYS A 353 -21.77 -3.51 2.01
N ARG A 354 -22.77 -2.70 1.66
CA ARG A 354 -22.97 -2.15 0.31
C ARG A 354 -21.81 -1.23 -0.09
N ALA A 355 -21.39 -0.34 0.81
CA ALA A 355 -20.23 0.54 0.61
C ALA A 355 -18.92 -0.26 0.46
N ARG A 356 -18.74 -1.33 1.23
CA ARG A 356 -17.59 -2.24 1.06
C ARG A 356 -17.59 -2.93 -0.30
N VAL A 357 -18.72 -3.50 -0.72
CA VAL A 357 -18.83 -4.15 -2.05
C VAL A 357 -18.60 -3.15 -3.18
N ALA A 358 -19.13 -1.92 -3.08
CA ALA A 358 -18.88 -0.86 -4.05
C ALA A 358 -17.38 -0.45 -4.11
N TRP A 359 -16.72 -0.36 -2.95
CA TRP A 359 -15.28 -0.07 -2.88
C TRP A 359 -14.42 -1.22 -3.42
N GLU A 360 -14.78 -2.47 -3.15
CA GLU A 360 -14.12 -3.66 -3.71
C GLU A 360 -14.31 -3.72 -5.24
N GLN A 361 -15.51 -3.38 -5.75
CA GLN A 361 -15.78 -3.28 -7.19
C GLN A 361 -15.02 -2.12 -7.87
N GLU A 362 -14.96 -0.93 -7.26
CA GLU A 362 -14.23 0.19 -7.87
C GLU A 362 -12.71 -0.04 -7.83
N ASN A 363 -12.17 -0.61 -6.76
CA ASN A 363 -10.77 -1.04 -6.73
C ASN A 363 -10.48 -2.12 -7.78
N ALA A 364 -11.38 -3.09 -7.98
CA ALA A 364 -11.24 -4.08 -9.04
C ALA A 364 -11.25 -3.42 -10.44
N ARG A 365 -12.11 -2.41 -10.67
CA ARG A 365 -12.12 -1.64 -11.93
C ARG A 365 -10.83 -0.86 -12.14
N ARG A 366 -10.33 -0.16 -11.10
CA ARG A 366 -9.06 0.59 -11.15
C ARG A 366 -7.88 -0.35 -11.39
N ALA A 367 -7.82 -1.50 -10.72
CA ALA A 367 -6.78 -2.51 -10.93
C ALA A 367 -6.82 -3.11 -12.35
N ALA A 368 -8.01 -3.31 -12.92
CA ALA A 368 -8.16 -3.74 -14.32
C ALA A 368 -7.69 -2.66 -15.31
N GLU A 369 -8.05 -1.40 -15.07
CA GLU A 369 -7.63 -0.24 -15.87
C GLU A 369 -6.11 -0.01 -15.78
N GLU A 370 -5.51 -0.17 -14.60
CA GLU A 370 -4.06 -0.15 -14.40
C GLU A 370 -3.36 -1.33 -15.11
N ALA A 371 -3.94 -2.53 -15.07
CA ALA A 371 -3.40 -3.70 -15.76
C ALA A 371 -3.49 -3.58 -17.29
N GLU A 372 -4.58 -3.02 -17.84
CA GLU A 372 -4.69 -2.71 -19.27
C GLU A 372 -3.67 -1.65 -19.68
N ASN A 373 -3.54 -0.57 -18.91
CA ASN A 373 -2.52 0.46 -19.15
C ASN A 373 -1.09 -0.10 -19.02
N ALA A 374 -0.85 -1.09 -18.15
CA ALA A 374 0.43 -1.78 -18.04
C ALA A 374 0.72 -2.63 -19.28
N LYS A 375 -0.24 -3.44 -19.76
CA LYS A 375 -0.11 -4.20 -21.02
C LYS A 375 0.18 -3.28 -22.19
N ARG A 376 -0.60 -2.21 -22.35
CA ARG A 376 -0.45 -1.21 -23.41
C ARG A 376 0.87 -0.42 -23.33
N ARG A 377 1.53 -0.38 -22.16
CA ARG A 377 2.92 0.13 -22.02
C ARG A 377 3.94 -0.93 -22.43
N ALA A 378 3.77 -2.19 -22.02
CA ALA A 378 4.63 -3.29 -22.40
C ALA A 378 4.64 -3.51 -23.93
N GLU A 379 3.47 -3.59 -24.56
CA GLU A 379 3.29 -3.69 -26.02
C GLU A 379 4.02 -2.56 -26.76
N LYS A 380 3.90 -1.32 -26.28
CA LYS A 380 4.61 -0.16 -26.84
C LYS A 380 6.12 -0.23 -26.65
N GLU A 381 6.59 -0.77 -25.52
CA GLU A 381 8.03 -0.94 -25.28
C GLU A 381 8.61 -2.09 -26.12
N GLU A 382 7.90 -3.21 -26.26
CA GLU A 382 8.28 -4.30 -27.16
C GLU A 382 8.29 -3.85 -28.62
N ALA A 383 7.28 -3.12 -29.07
CA ALA A 383 7.27 -2.50 -30.40
C ALA A 383 8.46 -1.53 -30.59
N ARG A 384 8.82 -0.75 -29.56
CA ARG A 384 10.02 0.12 -29.60
C ARG A 384 11.31 -0.70 -29.67
N ARG A 385 11.44 -1.78 -28.89
CA ARG A 385 12.61 -2.68 -28.91
C ARG A 385 12.75 -3.37 -30.27
N GLN A 386 11.65 -3.83 -30.86
CA GLN A 386 11.62 -4.41 -32.22
C GLN A 386 12.01 -3.39 -33.29
N ALA A 387 11.46 -2.16 -33.22
CA ALA A 387 11.81 -1.08 -34.15
C ALA A 387 13.29 -0.67 -34.03
N GLU A 388 13.82 -0.57 -32.81
CA GLU A 388 15.23 -0.26 -32.56
C GLU A 388 16.14 -1.39 -33.08
N PHE A 389 15.77 -2.65 -32.86
CA PHE A 389 16.50 -3.82 -33.38
C PHE A 389 16.50 -3.84 -34.91
N ALA A 390 15.35 -3.61 -35.55
CA ALA A 390 15.24 -3.51 -37.01
C ALA A 390 16.03 -2.32 -37.58
N GLN A 391 16.08 -1.19 -36.87
CA GLN A 391 16.92 -0.04 -37.25
C GLN A 391 18.41 -0.38 -37.14
N ARG A 392 18.85 -1.04 -36.06
CA ARG A 392 20.23 -1.53 -35.89
C ARG A 392 20.61 -2.54 -36.98
N GLN A 393 19.71 -3.46 -37.36
CA GLN A 393 19.93 -4.38 -38.47
C GLN A 393 20.10 -3.65 -39.81
N ARG A 394 19.24 -2.68 -40.13
CA ARG A 394 19.34 -1.87 -41.36
C ARG A 394 20.67 -1.11 -41.44
N LEU A 395 21.08 -0.47 -40.34
CA LEU A 395 22.36 0.24 -40.27
C LEU A 395 23.55 -0.72 -40.42
N ALA A 396 23.51 -1.90 -39.79
CA ALA A 396 24.55 -2.91 -39.94
C ALA A 396 24.62 -3.49 -41.37
N GLU A 397 23.48 -3.68 -42.04
CA GLU A 397 23.43 -4.10 -43.44
C GLU A 397 23.94 -3.00 -44.39
N GLU A 398 23.59 -1.74 -44.13
CA GLU A 398 24.07 -0.59 -44.90
C GLU A 398 25.59 -0.39 -44.73
N GLU A 399 26.12 -0.49 -43.51
CA GLU A 399 27.57 -0.53 -43.27
C GLU A 399 28.24 -1.71 -43.98
N ALA A 400 27.65 -2.91 -43.95
CA ALA A 400 28.22 -4.07 -44.64
C ALA A 400 28.26 -3.87 -46.17
N ARG A 401 27.19 -3.29 -46.75
CA ARG A 401 27.13 -2.91 -48.16
C ARG A 401 28.17 -1.84 -48.51
N GLN A 402 28.37 -0.83 -47.65
CA GLN A 402 29.39 0.21 -47.84
C GLN A 402 30.81 -0.37 -47.78
N ARG A 403 31.12 -1.21 -46.78
CA ARG A 403 32.42 -1.88 -46.64
C ARG A 403 32.72 -2.78 -47.85
N ALA A 404 31.77 -3.63 -48.25
CA ALA A 404 31.90 -4.47 -49.44
C ALA A 404 32.10 -3.66 -50.74
N HIS A 405 31.42 -2.50 -50.88
CA HIS A 405 31.64 -1.61 -52.01
C HIS A 405 33.03 -0.94 -51.98
N GLU A 406 33.53 -0.55 -50.80
CA GLU A 406 34.88 0.00 -50.67
C GLU A 406 35.96 -1.05 -50.94
N GLU A 407 35.81 -2.27 -50.42
CA GLU A 407 36.69 -3.41 -50.70
C GLU A 407 36.71 -3.77 -52.19
N ALA A 408 35.53 -3.81 -52.84
CA ALA A 408 35.44 -3.99 -54.29
C ALA A 408 36.14 -2.86 -55.07
N ARG A 409 36.01 -1.60 -54.62
CA ARG A 409 36.75 -0.46 -55.20
C ARG A 409 38.26 -0.58 -55.00
N ARG A 410 38.72 -1.02 -53.81
CA ARG A 410 40.15 -1.24 -53.50
C ARG A 410 40.71 -2.36 -54.37
N HIS A 411 40.02 -3.48 -54.50
CA HIS A 411 40.42 -4.61 -55.36
C HIS A 411 40.47 -4.18 -56.84
N ALA A 412 39.43 -3.52 -57.35
CA ALA A 412 39.42 -3.02 -58.73
C ALA A 412 40.51 -1.97 -59.00
N ALA A 413 40.89 -1.16 -58.01
CA ALA A 413 42.01 -0.23 -58.13
C ALA A 413 43.37 -0.95 -58.15
N GLN A 414 43.57 -1.95 -57.28
CA GLN A 414 44.77 -2.79 -57.28
C GLN A 414 44.93 -3.57 -58.59
N GLU A 415 43.85 -4.17 -59.10
CA GLU A 415 43.86 -4.91 -60.36
C GLU A 415 44.16 -3.99 -61.56
N ARG A 416 43.58 -2.79 -61.60
CA ARG A 416 43.94 -1.77 -62.61
C ARG A 416 45.40 -1.36 -62.52
N ALA A 417 45.95 -1.18 -61.31
CA ALA A 417 47.36 -0.86 -61.11
C ALA A 417 48.29 -2.00 -61.56
N GLN A 418 47.94 -3.26 -61.28
CA GLN A 418 48.69 -4.44 -61.75
C GLN A 418 48.66 -4.55 -63.28
N ARG A 419 47.49 -4.43 -63.91
CA ARG A 419 47.34 -4.43 -65.38
C ARG A 419 48.14 -3.29 -66.03
N ALA A 420 48.13 -2.09 -65.43
CA ALA A 420 48.91 -0.95 -65.90
C ALA A 420 50.43 -1.16 -65.75
N ALA A 421 50.88 -1.76 -64.64
CA ALA A 421 52.29 -2.10 -64.43
C ALA A 421 52.77 -3.17 -65.42
N GLN A 422 51.98 -4.22 -65.67
CA GLN A 422 52.25 -5.23 -66.68
C GLN A 422 52.32 -4.62 -68.09
N TRP A 423 51.40 -3.72 -68.44
CA TRP A 423 51.44 -2.99 -69.71
C TRP A 423 52.68 -2.12 -69.86
N ALA A 424 53.07 -1.38 -68.82
CA ALA A 424 54.29 -0.57 -68.82
C ALA A 424 55.56 -1.42 -68.95
N GLN A 425 55.62 -2.59 -68.30
CA GLN A 425 56.70 -3.56 -68.47
C GLN A 425 56.75 -4.14 -69.89
N ALA A 426 55.59 -4.49 -70.48
CA ALA A 426 55.52 -4.96 -71.86
C ALA A 426 55.98 -3.90 -72.88
N GLN A 427 55.58 -2.64 -72.71
CA GLN A 427 56.09 -1.54 -73.54
C GLN A 427 57.59 -1.29 -73.34
N ALA A 428 58.10 -1.39 -72.12
CA ALA A 428 59.53 -1.25 -71.84
C ALA A 428 60.35 -2.39 -72.48
N HIS A 429 59.86 -3.63 -72.44
CA HIS A 429 60.47 -4.76 -73.14
C HIS A 429 60.48 -4.52 -74.65
N TRP A 430 59.33 -4.21 -75.24
CA TRP A 430 59.20 -3.96 -76.68
C TRP A 430 60.10 -2.81 -77.15
N ALA A 431 60.27 -1.75 -76.35
CA ALA A 431 61.17 -0.63 -76.64
C ALA A 431 62.67 -0.98 -76.50
N GLN A 432 63.04 -2.02 -75.74
CA GLN A 432 64.42 -2.55 -75.70
C GLN A 432 64.67 -3.60 -76.80
N GLU A 433 63.63 -4.34 -77.16
CA GLU A 433 63.63 -5.40 -78.19
C GLU A 433 63.59 -4.82 -79.60
N GLN A 434 63.06 -3.60 -79.76
CA GLN A 434 63.40 -2.63 -80.81
C GLN A 434 64.86 -2.17 -80.69
N ARG A 435 65.81 -3.12 -80.69
CA ARG A 435 67.25 -2.82 -80.71
C ARG A 435 67.54 -1.93 -81.91
N ASN A 436 68.11 -0.76 -81.61
CA ASN A 436 68.37 0.25 -82.62
C ASN A 436 69.37 -0.32 -83.66
N PRO A 437 68.99 -0.50 -84.93
CA PRO A 437 69.86 -1.13 -85.93
C PRO A 437 71.14 -0.32 -86.19
N PHE A 438 71.13 0.98 -85.89
CA PHE A 438 72.30 1.85 -85.97
C PHE A 438 73.30 1.60 -84.81
N GLN A 439 72.86 1.07 -83.67
CA GLN A 439 73.75 0.59 -82.59
C GLN A 439 74.42 -0.73 -82.97
N ASP A 440 73.70 -1.67 -83.58
CA ASP A 440 74.30 -2.93 -84.06
C ASP A 440 75.28 -2.66 -85.23
N TYR A 441 74.93 -1.74 -86.14
CA TYR A 441 75.82 -1.24 -87.19
C TYR A 441 77.12 -0.64 -86.61
N GLU A 442 77.00 0.26 -85.64
CA GLU A 442 78.17 0.92 -85.05
C GLU A 442 79.00 -0.08 -84.22
N THR A 443 78.36 -0.97 -83.45
CA THR A 443 79.03 -2.04 -82.69
C THR A 443 79.87 -2.94 -83.59
N LYS A 444 79.29 -3.44 -84.69
CA LYS A 444 80.01 -4.22 -85.72
C LYS A 444 81.17 -3.43 -86.32
N TRP A 445 81.00 -2.13 -86.58
CA TRP A 445 82.07 -1.27 -87.10
C TRP A 445 83.20 -1.00 -86.09
N GLN A 446 82.90 -0.88 -84.81
CA GLN A 446 83.93 -0.77 -83.77
C GLN A 446 84.67 -2.10 -83.58
N ALA A 447 83.97 -3.24 -83.66
CA ALA A 447 84.58 -4.58 -83.66
C ALA A 447 85.52 -4.80 -84.88
N LEU A 448 85.18 -4.26 -86.06
CA LEU A 448 86.09 -4.24 -87.21
C LEU A 448 87.34 -3.38 -86.98
N LYS A 449 87.23 -2.25 -86.27
CA LYS A 449 88.36 -1.33 -86.01
C LYS A 449 89.26 -1.74 -84.85
N GLY A 450 88.72 -2.33 -83.78
CA GLY A 450 89.49 -2.72 -82.59
C GLY A 450 90.51 -3.83 -82.88
N GLN A 451 91.56 -3.94 -82.06
CA GLN A 451 92.57 -5.00 -82.23
C GLN A 451 92.07 -6.40 -81.83
N GLY A 452 90.89 -6.51 -81.21
CA GLY A 452 90.31 -7.77 -80.76
C GLY A 452 89.74 -8.66 -81.88
N GLY A 453 90.33 -9.84 -82.05
CA GLY A 453 89.64 -11.12 -81.87
C GLY A 453 88.66 -11.63 -82.94
N HIS A 454 88.20 -10.83 -83.89
CA HIS A 454 87.32 -11.30 -84.97
C HIS A 454 88.03 -11.27 -86.33
N SER A 455 88.81 -12.31 -86.58
CA SER A 455 89.06 -12.81 -87.93
C SER A 455 87.87 -13.63 -88.41
N ASP A 456 87.77 -13.83 -89.72
CA ASP A 456 86.82 -14.73 -90.39
C ASP A 456 85.35 -14.25 -90.43
N ILE A 457 85.16 -12.95 -90.65
CA ILE A 457 83.84 -12.34 -90.81
C ILE A 457 83.30 -12.62 -92.23
N PRO A 458 82.15 -13.30 -92.41
CA PRO A 458 81.56 -13.52 -93.74
C PRO A 458 80.84 -12.28 -94.27
N PHE A 459 80.58 -12.25 -95.58
CA PHE A 459 79.97 -11.10 -96.27
C PHE A 459 78.67 -10.60 -95.60
N CYS A 460 77.79 -11.51 -95.18
CA CYS A 460 76.50 -11.18 -94.57
C CYS A 460 76.57 -10.73 -93.10
N ALA A 461 77.69 -10.96 -92.42
CA ALA A 461 77.92 -10.42 -91.07
C ALA A 461 78.54 -9.01 -91.11
N PHE A 462 79.09 -8.59 -92.26
CA PHE A 462 79.69 -7.28 -92.44
C PHE A 462 78.67 -6.15 -92.24
N PRO A 463 79.04 -5.02 -91.59
CA PRO A 463 78.11 -3.92 -91.32
C PRO A 463 77.87 -3.05 -92.55
N TRP A 464 77.04 -3.54 -93.47
CA TRP A 464 76.46 -2.77 -94.56
C TRP A 464 75.55 -1.63 -94.03
N PRO A 465 75.51 -0.46 -94.67
CA PRO A 465 74.71 0.68 -94.21
C PRO A 465 73.27 0.54 -94.73
N VAL A 466 72.60 -0.55 -94.34
CA VAL A 466 71.23 -0.91 -94.72
C VAL A 466 70.52 -1.51 -93.52
N LEU A 467 69.18 -1.59 -93.54
CA LEU A 467 68.41 -2.17 -92.42
C LEU A 467 68.34 -3.71 -92.43
N GLY A 468 68.54 -4.33 -93.58
CA GLY A 468 68.44 -5.79 -93.78
C GLY A 468 69.77 -6.53 -93.73
N ALA A 469 69.70 -7.86 -93.81
CA ALA A 469 70.87 -8.70 -94.07
C ALA A 469 71.17 -8.76 -95.58
N VAL A 470 72.43 -8.53 -95.96
CA VAL A 470 72.89 -8.54 -97.36
C VAL A 470 73.75 -9.77 -97.59
N TYR A 471 73.44 -10.58 -98.59
CA TYR A 471 74.13 -11.84 -98.88
C TYR A 471 75.02 -11.78 -100.13
N HIS A 472 74.83 -10.78 -100.99
CA HIS A 472 75.62 -10.59 -102.21
C HIS A 472 75.81 -9.09 -102.55
N PRO A 473 76.93 -8.65 -103.15
CA PRO A 473 77.17 -7.23 -103.49
C PRO A 473 76.06 -6.58 -104.33
N SER A 474 75.43 -7.35 -105.23
CA SER A 474 74.34 -6.88 -106.09
C SER A 474 73.04 -6.51 -105.36
N GLN A 475 72.92 -6.80 -104.06
CA GLN A 475 71.78 -6.41 -103.21
C GLN A 475 71.99 -5.04 -102.54
N LEU A 476 73.14 -4.37 -102.76
CA LEU A 476 73.45 -3.05 -102.21
C LEU A 476 72.88 -1.95 -103.10
N HIS A 477 71.59 -1.65 -102.93
CA HIS A 477 70.88 -0.62 -103.70
C HIS A 477 70.93 0.76 -103.03
N SER A 478 70.78 1.83 -103.80
CA SER A 478 70.81 3.20 -103.29
C SER A 478 69.67 3.51 -102.31
N TRP A 479 68.47 2.96 -102.53
CA TRP A 479 67.30 3.22 -101.68
C TRP A 479 67.41 2.60 -100.28
N ASP A 480 68.02 1.41 -100.15
CA ASP A 480 68.31 0.79 -98.85
C ASP A 480 69.27 1.65 -98.01
N VAL A 481 70.25 2.25 -98.69
CA VAL A 481 71.28 3.10 -98.08
C VAL A 481 70.71 4.46 -97.67
N ASP A 482 69.88 5.09 -98.52
CA ASP A 482 69.16 6.32 -98.15
C ASP A 482 68.26 6.09 -96.93
N MET A 483 67.41 5.06 -96.98
CA MET A 483 66.50 4.71 -95.88
C MET A 483 67.27 4.52 -94.56
N PHE A 484 68.42 3.85 -94.60
CA PHE A 484 69.31 3.70 -93.44
C PHE A 484 69.90 5.03 -92.96
N LEU A 485 70.43 5.87 -93.85
CA LEU A 485 71.04 7.17 -93.51
C LEU A 485 70.01 8.15 -92.93
N THR A 486 68.84 8.22 -93.56
CA THR A 486 67.73 9.10 -93.21
C THR A 486 67.13 8.73 -91.86
N LEU A 487 66.88 7.44 -91.58
CA LEU A 487 66.38 6.99 -90.27
C LEU A 487 67.44 7.14 -89.15
N ARG A 488 68.74 7.05 -89.48
CA ARG A 488 69.85 7.36 -88.56
C ARG A 488 70.02 8.87 -88.33
N GLY A 489 69.37 9.71 -89.13
CA GLY A 489 69.46 11.18 -89.11
C GLY A 489 68.87 11.88 -87.88
N THR A 490 68.07 11.19 -87.08
CA THR A 490 67.31 11.80 -85.96
C THR A 490 68.17 12.26 -84.78
N ALA A 491 69.42 11.81 -84.68
CA ALA A 491 70.33 12.09 -83.56
C ALA A 491 71.08 13.44 -83.65
N GLY A 492 70.38 14.52 -84.06
CA GLY A 492 70.89 15.90 -84.00
C GLY A 492 72.07 16.25 -84.93
N LYS A 493 72.36 15.41 -85.94
CA LYS A 493 73.36 15.68 -86.98
C LYS A 493 72.66 15.85 -88.33
N THR A 494 73.10 16.81 -89.13
CA THR A 494 72.56 16.98 -90.49
C THR A 494 72.90 15.77 -91.36
N LEU A 495 72.02 15.43 -92.31
CA LEU A 495 72.23 14.31 -93.25
C LEU A 495 73.58 14.44 -93.97
N LYS A 496 73.91 15.66 -94.42
CA LYS A 496 75.21 16.05 -95.03
C LYS A 496 76.42 15.67 -94.16
N ALA A 497 76.32 15.79 -92.84
CA ALA A 497 77.39 15.41 -91.91
C ALA A 497 77.48 13.88 -91.70
N ILE A 498 76.36 13.16 -91.78
CA ILE A 498 76.30 11.69 -91.67
C ILE A 498 76.84 11.05 -92.95
N VAL A 499 76.38 11.49 -94.12
CA VAL A 499 76.88 11.06 -95.45
C VAL A 499 78.40 11.24 -95.51
N LYS A 500 78.92 12.43 -95.16
CA LYS A 500 80.36 12.70 -95.11
C LYS A 500 81.13 11.79 -94.15
N ALA A 501 80.54 11.44 -93.00
CA ALA A 501 81.16 10.52 -92.04
C ALA A 501 81.19 9.07 -92.56
N GLU A 502 80.21 8.66 -93.36
CA GLU A 502 80.20 7.33 -93.99
C GLU A 502 81.07 7.26 -95.25
N ILE A 503 81.17 8.30 -96.07
CA ILE A 503 82.18 8.37 -97.15
C ILE A 503 83.59 8.14 -96.60
N LEU A 504 83.92 8.76 -95.46
CA LEU A 504 85.20 8.55 -94.78
C LEU A 504 85.35 7.15 -94.17
N ARG A 505 84.25 6.42 -93.90
CA ARG A 505 84.26 5.04 -93.41
C ARG A 505 84.45 4.02 -94.53
N TRP A 506 83.83 4.27 -95.70
CA TRP A 506 83.82 3.42 -96.88
C TRP A 506 84.88 3.77 -97.93
N HIS A 507 85.71 4.78 -97.68
CA HIS A 507 86.87 5.09 -98.51
C HIS A 507 87.85 3.88 -98.57
N PRO A 508 88.39 3.50 -99.74
CA PRO A 508 89.16 2.25 -99.91
C PRO A 508 90.38 2.13 -98.97
N ASP A 509 91.10 3.23 -98.71
CA ASP A 509 92.19 3.29 -97.72
C ASP A 509 91.72 2.89 -96.30
N LYS A 510 90.50 3.24 -95.91
CA LYS A 510 89.94 2.91 -94.58
C LYS A 510 89.32 1.52 -94.53
N LEU A 511 88.92 0.95 -95.67
CA LEU A 511 88.51 -0.45 -95.78
C LEU A 511 89.69 -1.45 -95.75
N ALA A 512 90.90 -1.03 -96.12
CA ALA A 512 92.08 -1.90 -96.22
C ALA A 512 92.49 -2.60 -94.91
N ALA A 513 92.13 -2.06 -93.75
CA ALA A 513 92.33 -2.71 -92.45
C ALA A 513 91.18 -3.69 -92.09
N PRO A 514 89.88 -3.28 -92.11
CA PRO A 514 88.73 -4.18 -91.99
C PRO A 514 88.77 -5.40 -92.92
N LEU A 515 89.17 -5.25 -94.19
CA LEU A 515 89.22 -6.34 -95.16
C LEU A 515 90.15 -7.50 -94.74
N LYS A 516 91.15 -7.26 -93.89
CA LYS A 516 92.02 -8.32 -93.35
C LYS A 516 91.29 -9.26 -92.39
N LYS A 517 90.18 -8.81 -91.79
CA LYS A 517 89.32 -9.58 -90.88
C LYS A 517 88.22 -10.38 -91.60
N VAL A 518 87.90 -10.01 -92.83
CA VAL A 518 86.91 -10.73 -93.65
C VAL A 518 87.47 -12.11 -94.02
N HIS A 519 86.61 -13.13 -93.98
CA HIS A 519 86.91 -14.50 -94.46
C HIS A 519 87.50 -14.43 -95.87
N PRO A 520 88.61 -15.14 -96.19
CA PRO A 520 89.33 -14.98 -97.47
C PRO A 520 88.43 -14.93 -98.70
N ASP A 521 87.57 -15.94 -98.86
CA ASP A 521 86.64 -16.14 -99.98
C ASP A 521 85.60 -15.00 -100.14
N HIS A 522 85.37 -14.21 -99.09
CA HIS A 522 84.45 -13.08 -99.09
C HIS A 522 85.14 -11.72 -99.26
N ARG A 523 86.49 -11.65 -99.29
CA ARG A 523 87.22 -10.37 -99.35
C ARG A 523 86.95 -9.60 -100.64
N GLU A 524 86.87 -10.28 -101.76
CA GLU A 524 86.61 -9.64 -103.06
C GLU A 524 85.18 -9.09 -103.12
N ALA A 525 84.19 -9.89 -102.69
CA ALA A 525 82.81 -9.45 -102.57
C ALA A 525 82.64 -8.27 -101.59
N VAL A 526 83.29 -8.28 -100.41
CA VAL A 526 83.23 -7.14 -99.48
C VAL A 526 83.93 -5.90 -100.05
N LYS A 527 85.01 -6.06 -100.83
CA LYS A 527 85.65 -4.94 -101.56
C LYS A 527 84.72 -4.36 -102.62
N GLU A 528 84.11 -5.20 -103.46
CA GLU A 528 83.14 -4.79 -104.49
C GLU A 528 81.95 -4.06 -103.85
N GLY A 529 81.35 -4.64 -102.81
CA GLY A 529 80.26 -4.01 -102.06
C GLY A 529 80.67 -2.68 -101.43
N GLY A 530 81.91 -2.57 -100.94
CA GLY A 530 82.46 -1.32 -100.44
C GLY A 530 82.60 -0.25 -101.52
N GLU A 531 83.02 -0.62 -102.74
CA GLU A 531 83.08 0.28 -103.89
C GLU A 531 81.69 0.70 -104.38
N ILE A 532 80.69 -0.20 -104.33
CA ILE A 532 79.28 0.11 -104.62
C ILE A 532 78.74 1.13 -103.60
N ILE A 533 78.94 0.88 -102.30
CA ILE A 533 78.53 1.81 -101.23
C ILE A 533 79.23 3.16 -101.36
N ALA A 534 80.54 3.20 -101.66
CA ALA A 534 81.27 4.45 -101.85
C ALA A 534 80.71 5.29 -103.03
N LYS A 535 80.35 4.64 -104.16
CA LYS A 535 79.69 5.31 -105.30
C LYS A 535 78.32 5.87 -104.93
N ILE A 536 77.50 5.07 -104.24
CA ILE A 536 76.17 5.47 -103.75
C ILE A 536 76.27 6.68 -102.81
N LEU A 537 77.17 6.63 -101.82
CA LEU A 537 77.36 7.70 -100.85
C LEU A 537 77.87 9.01 -101.48
N ASN A 538 78.77 8.92 -102.47
CA ASN A 538 79.22 10.10 -103.21
C ASN A 538 78.07 10.75 -104.00
N GLY A 539 77.23 9.96 -104.68
CA GLY A 539 76.02 10.47 -105.36
C GLY A 539 75.06 11.17 -104.39
N PHE A 540 74.86 10.63 -103.18
CA PHE A 540 74.09 11.33 -102.15
C PHE A 540 74.76 12.64 -101.69
N MET A 541 76.09 12.69 -101.58
CA MET A 541 76.81 13.91 -101.20
C MET A 541 76.72 15.01 -102.28
N GLU A 542 76.71 14.62 -103.55
CA GLU A 542 76.50 15.53 -104.68
C GLU A 542 75.07 16.10 -104.66
N ASN A 543 74.04 15.25 -104.56
CA ASN A 543 72.64 15.69 -104.47
C ASN A 543 72.38 16.59 -103.25
N VAL A 544 72.85 16.19 -102.06
CA VAL A 544 72.75 16.96 -100.80
C VAL A 544 73.65 18.22 -100.80
N THR A 545 74.39 18.48 -101.90
CA THR A 545 75.10 19.73 -102.15
C THR A 545 74.50 20.58 -103.29
N GLN A 546 73.53 20.03 -104.04
CA GLN A 546 72.71 20.79 -104.99
C GLN A 546 71.41 21.31 -104.34
N GLU A 547 70.89 20.60 -103.33
CA GLU A 547 69.64 20.96 -102.64
C GLU A 547 69.80 21.91 -101.42
N GLY A 548 71.03 22.30 -101.05
CA GLY A 548 71.29 23.24 -99.94
C GLY A 548 72.75 23.50 -99.59
#